data_AF-A0A976CZZ4-F1
#
_entry.id   AF-A0A976CZZ4-F1
#
_cell.length_a   1.000
_cell.length_b   1.000
_cell.length_c   1.000
_cell.angle_alpha   90.00
_cell.angle_beta   90.00
_cell.angle_gamma   90.00
#
_symmetry.space_group_name_H-M   'P 1'
#
loop_
_entity.id
_entity.type
_entity.pdbx_description
1 polymer ?
#
loop_
_entity_poly.entity_id
_entity_poly.type
_entity_poly.pdbx_seq_one_letter_code
_entity_poly.pdbx_strand_id
1 'polypeptide(L)'
;MWPSTRAVLRLTCTCPPTSSRSPRSCSSRKPAPEKIPLPAESFLFWDMKKRLMSLLAGLACWGANAQDIQIIPQPTVVQPGQGQFALHNKTVIVAQGDALPAAQFLQGYLQDQYGLSLGIANQAKEGANIQLNTNKLPARVAGAYDLTVAPKGIVVAGDGGAGAFYAVQTIIQLLPLEKKNVLLLPAVAVQDQARFAYRGLHLDVSRHFYPVAYIKKYI
;
A
#
# COMPACT_ATOMS: atom_id res chain seq x y z
N MET A 1 -39.73 -44.84 17.72
CA MET A 1 -39.04 -45.83 18.56
C MET A 1 -38.73 -45.16 19.89
N TRP A 2 -39.23 -45.76 20.97
CA TRP A 2 -39.15 -45.44 22.42
C TRP A 2 -37.71 -45.31 22.99
N PRO A 3 -37.50 -44.96 24.29
CA PRO A 3 -38.23 -44.04 25.18
C PRO A 3 -37.34 -43.21 26.16
N SER A 4 -38.03 -42.36 26.94
CA SER A 4 -37.73 -41.74 28.24
C SER A 4 -36.99 -42.62 29.28
N THR A 5 -36.07 -42.02 30.08
CA THR A 5 -36.09 -42.13 31.57
C THR A 5 -35.26 -41.05 32.28
N ARG A 6 -35.79 -40.57 33.41
CA ARG A 6 -35.21 -39.62 34.38
C ARG A 6 -34.05 -40.22 35.19
N ALA A 7 -33.13 -39.39 35.66
CA ALA A 7 -32.53 -39.54 36.98
C ALA A 7 -32.15 -38.16 37.57
N VAL A 8 -32.61 -37.94 38.79
CA VAL A 8 -32.45 -36.76 39.63
C VAL A 8 -31.30 -37.02 40.60
N LEU A 9 -30.40 -36.06 40.82
CA LEU A 9 -29.75 -35.92 42.12
C LEU A 9 -29.42 -34.46 42.41
N ARG A 10 -29.77 -34.08 43.63
CA ARG A 10 -29.87 -32.75 44.23
C ARG A 10 -28.84 -32.69 45.37
N LEU A 11 -28.66 -31.50 45.92
CA LEU A 11 -28.15 -31.16 47.27
C LEU A 11 -26.66 -30.77 47.31
N THR A 12 -26.35 -29.47 47.24
CA THR A 12 -26.28 -28.47 48.34
C THR A 12 -25.00 -28.59 49.18
N CYS A 13 -24.07 -27.65 48.98
CA CYS A 13 -23.02 -27.35 49.94
C CYS A 13 -23.54 -26.34 50.96
N THR A 14 -23.53 -26.78 52.21
CA THR A 14 -23.89 -26.06 53.44
C THR A 14 -22.68 -25.29 53.98
N CYS A 15 -22.85 -24.00 54.30
CA CYS A 15 -22.09 -23.31 55.36
C CYS A 15 -22.60 -23.76 56.74
N PRO A 16 -21.73 -23.78 57.77
CA PRO A 16 -22.07 -23.09 59.04
C PRO A 16 -20.78 -22.50 59.73
N PRO A 17 -20.78 -22.03 61.00
CA PRO A 17 -20.83 -20.59 61.30
C PRO A 17 -19.82 -20.06 62.36
N THR A 18 -19.81 -18.73 62.50
CA THR A 18 -19.44 -17.82 63.62
C THR A 18 -18.84 -18.32 64.95
N SER A 19 -17.75 -17.66 65.42
CA SER A 19 -17.71 -16.70 66.56
C SER A 19 -16.50 -16.79 67.53
N SER A 20 -15.98 -15.59 67.84
CA SER A 20 -15.35 -15.11 69.09
C SER A 20 -14.23 -15.89 69.79
N ARG A 21 -13.05 -15.25 69.91
CA ARG A 21 -12.52 -14.64 71.14
C ARG A 21 -11.09 -14.12 70.92
N SER A 22 -10.81 -12.94 71.46
CA SER A 22 -9.48 -12.35 71.56
C SER A 22 -8.64 -13.01 72.64
N PRO A 23 -7.30 -12.94 72.51
CA PRO A 23 -6.47 -12.54 73.64
C PRO A 23 -5.42 -11.48 73.30
N ARG A 24 -4.88 -10.88 74.36
CA ARG A 24 -4.05 -9.67 74.40
C ARG A 24 -2.59 -9.93 74.03
N SER A 25 -1.94 -8.80 73.69
CA SER A 25 -0.52 -8.43 73.85
C SER A 25 0.58 -9.29 73.22
N CYS A 26 1.39 -8.67 72.36
CA CYS A 26 2.74 -8.25 72.76
C CYS A 26 3.34 -7.33 71.70
N SER A 27 3.59 -6.07 72.06
CA SER A 27 4.35 -5.11 71.26
C SER A 27 5.82 -5.53 71.26
N SER A 28 6.31 -6.09 70.14
CA SER A 28 7.74 -6.19 69.86
C SER A 28 8.10 -5.16 68.77
N ARG A 29 8.76 -4.08 69.19
CA ARG A 29 9.40 -3.15 68.25
C ARG A 29 10.55 -3.90 67.60
N LYS A 30 10.45 -4.20 66.31
CA LYS A 30 11.62 -4.58 65.51
C LYS A 30 12.58 -3.37 65.44
N PRO A 31 13.87 -3.54 65.74
CA PRO A 31 14.85 -2.49 65.53
C PRO A 31 14.95 -2.16 64.04
N ALA A 32 15.07 -0.87 63.72
CA ALA A 32 15.25 -0.38 62.36
C ALA A 32 16.58 -0.92 61.78
N PRO A 33 16.63 -1.28 60.48
CA PRO A 33 17.87 -1.73 59.86
C PRO A 33 18.88 -0.59 59.83
N GLU A 34 20.04 -0.86 60.42
CA GLU A 34 21.23 -0.02 60.38
C GLU A 34 21.66 0.18 58.93
N LYS A 35 21.73 1.45 58.49
CA LYS A 35 22.09 1.81 57.11
C LYS A 35 23.59 1.58 56.92
N ILE A 36 23.94 0.50 56.25
CA ILE A 36 25.28 0.27 55.72
C ILE A 36 25.50 1.27 54.56
N PRO A 37 26.49 2.17 54.62
CA PRO A 37 26.78 3.05 53.50
C PRO A 37 27.40 2.22 52.37
N LEU A 38 26.69 2.16 51.23
CA LEU A 38 27.23 1.57 50.01
C LEU A 38 28.35 2.47 49.45
N PRO A 39 29.43 1.89 48.90
CA PRO A 39 30.56 2.65 48.37
C PRO A 39 30.13 3.53 47.18
N ALA A 40 30.66 4.74 47.14
CA ALA A 40 30.33 5.83 46.21
C ALA A 40 30.62 5.55 44.72
N GLU A 41 31.17 4.38 44.39
CA GLU A 41 31.57 3.97 43.04
C GLU A 41 30.36 3.56 42.16
N SER A 42 29.20 3.26 42.74
CA SER A 42 28.02 2.78 41.99
C SER A 42 27.18 3.87 41.32
N PHE A 43 27.37 5.14 41.71
CA PHE A 43 26.58 6.26 41.18
C PHE A 43 27.07 6.75 39.81
N LEU A 44 28.37 6.60 39.50
CA LEU A 44 28.93 7.02 38.20
C LEU A 44 28.52 6.08 37.05
N PHE A 45 28.30 4.80 37.33
CA PHE A 45 27.98 3.80 36.31
C PHE A 45 26.52 3.86 35.82
N TRP A 46 25.59 4.35 36.66
CA TRP A 46 24.17 4.45 36.29
C TRP A 46 23.92 5.67 35.39
N ASP A 47 24.55 6.81 35.67
CA ASP A 47 24.34 8.05 34.90
C ASP A 47 24.91 7.96 33.48
N MET A 48 26.03 7.26 33.30
CA MET A 48 26.65 7.04 31.99
C MET A 48 25.79 6.13 31.09
N LYS A 49 25.11 5.13 31.66
CA LYS A 49 24.23 4.20 30.93
C LYS A 49 22.91 4.86 30.50
N LYS A 50 22.39 5.80 31.30
CA LYS A 50 21.21 6.61 30.94
C LYS A 50 21.53 7.62 29.84
N ARG A 51 22.71 8.25 29.87
CA ARG A 51 23.18 9.16 28.80
C ARG A 51 23.48 8.42 27.50
N LEU A 52 24.01 7.19 27.57
CA LEU A 52 24.25 6.34 26.40
C LEU A 52 22.94 5.83 25.77
N MET A 53 21.92 5.51 26.58
CA MET A 53 20.58 5.14 26.10
C MET A 53 19.78 6.30 25.51
N SER A 54 20.01 7.55 25.96
CA SER A 54 19.35 8.74 25.40
C SER A 54 20.01 9.27 24.12
N LEU A 55 21.29 8.96 23.88
CA LEU A 55 21.96 9.23 22.59
C LEU A 55 21.55 8.27 21.46
N LEU A 56 21.13 7.04 21.78
CA LEU A 56 20.63 6.07 20.78
C LEU A 56 19.16 6.30 20.36
N ALA A 57 18.37 7.00 21.17
CA ALA A 57 16.97 7.31 20.84
C ALA A 57 16.81 8.52 19.88
N GLY A 58 17.88 9.31 19.67
CA GLY A 58 17.86 10.48 18.78
C GLY A 58 18.11 10.18 17.30
N LEU A 59 18.52 8.95 16.95
CA LEU A 59 18.93 8.58 15.59
C LEU A 59 17.86 7.81 14.77
N ALA A 60 16.61 7.76 15.22
CA ALA A 60 15.55 6.97 14.57
C ALA A 60 14.58 7.79 13.69
N CYS A 61 14.92 9.02 13.30
CA CYS A 61 14.24 9.71 12.21
C CYS A 61 14.99 9.44 10.90
N TRP A 62 14.96 8.19 10.42
CA TRP A 62 15.30 7.94 9.02
C TRP A 62 14.22 8.57 8.15
N GLY A 63 14.64 9.51 7.31
CA GLY A 63 13.79 10.32 6.47
C GLY A 63 12.88 9.46 5.60
N ALA A 64 11.57 9.54 5.86
CA ALA A 64 10.58 9.22 4.87
C ALA A 64 10.72 10.25 3.75
N ASN A 65 11.42 9.87 2.67
CA ASN A 65 11.37 10.63 1.43
C ASN A 65 9.96 10.49 0.88
N ALA A 66 9.08 11.42 1.21
CA ALA A 66 7.81 11.57 0.51
C ALA A 66 8.15 12.00 -0.92
N GLN A 67 8.11 11.05 -1.86
CA GLN A 67 8.23 11.39 -3.28
C GLN A 67 6.97 12.16 -3.69
N ASP A 68 7.15 13.36 -4.23
CA ASP A 68 6.05 14.15 -4.77
C ASP A 68 5.67 13.59 -6.14
N ILE A 69 4.53 12.89 -6.19
CA ILE A 69 4.02 12.24 -7.39
C ILE A 69 3.02 13.17 -8.06
N GLN A 70 3.44 13.79 -9.15
CA GLN A 70 2.63 14.73 -9.92
C GLN A 70 2.09 14.02 -11.17
N ILE A 71 0.77 13.85 -11.23
CA ILE A 71 0.06 13.27 -12.37
C ILE A 71 -0.89 14.34 -12.93
N ILE A 72 -0.93 14.45 -14.26
CA ILE A 72 -1.75 15.40 -14.99
C ILE A 72 -2.76 14.64 -15.87
N PRO A 73 -4.07 14.91 -15.78
CA PRO A 73 -4.73 15.76 -14.77
C PRO A 73 -4.60 15.16 -13.36
N GLN A 74 -4.83 15.99 -12.33
CA GLN A 74 -4.75 15.55 -10.95
C GLN A 74 -5.78 14.42 -10.68
N PRO A 75 -5.33 13.23 -10.27
CA PRO A 75 -6.23 12.13 -9.97
C PRO A 75 -7.13 12.42 -8.78
N THR A 76 -8.25 11.71 -8.68
CA THR A 76 -9.17 11.81 -7.54
C THR A 76 -8.47 11.50 -6.22
N VAL A 77 -7.64 10.45 -6.18
CA VAL A 77 -6.83 10.07 -5.01
C VAL A 77 -5.45 9.60 -5.46
N VAL A 78 -4.41 10.09 -4.78
CA VAL A 78 -3.02 9.61 -4.91
C VAL A 78 -2.48 9.33 -3.52
N GLN A 79 -1.99 8.11 -3.30
CA GLN A 79 -1.38 7.67 -2.04
C GLN A 79 0.02 7.14 -2.32
N PRO A 80 1.09 7.91 -2.02
CA PRO A 80 2.46 7.45 -2.16
C PRO A 80 2.70 6.20 -1.30
N GLY A 81 3.34 5.20 -1.90
CA GLY A 81 3.76 3.97 -1.24
C GLY A 81 5.27 3.96 -0.94
N GLN A 82 5.76 2.85 -0.41
CA GLN A 82 7.19 2.64 -0.16
C GLN A 82 7.83 1.72 -1.20
N GLY A 83 9.04 2.09 -1.62
CA GLY A 83 9.82 1.32 -2.58
C GLY A 83 9.51 1.68 -4.03
N GLN A 84 10.03 0.87 -4.95
CA GLN A 84 9.95 1.10 -6.38
C GLN A 84 9.72 -0.22 -7.10
N PHE A 85 9.01 -0.16 -8.23
CA PHE A 85 8.87 -1.26 -9.17
C PHE A 85 9.95 -1.18 -10.23
N ALA A 86 10.71 -2.27 -10.42
CA ALA A 86 11.73 -2.37 -11.45
C ALA A 86 11.13 -2.96 -12.74
N LEU A 87 10.93 -2.11 -13.74
CA LEU A 87 10.45 -2.49 -15.07
C LEU A 87 11.65 -2.76 -15.99
N HIS A 88 11.67 -3.94 -16.61
CA HIS A 88 12.76 -4.41 -17.47
C HIS A 88 12.25 -5.39 -18.54
N ASN A 89 13.10 -5.84 -19.47
CA ASN A 89 12.72 -6.75 -20.56
C ASN A 89 12.12 -8.11 -20.13
N LYS A 90 12.32 -8.55 -18.88
CA LYS A 90 11.70 -9.78 -18.36
C LYS A 90 10.29 -9.56 -17.78
N THR A 91 9.85 -8.30 -17.68
CA THR A 91 8.51 -7.95 -17.18
C THR A 91 7.48 -8.36 -18.23
N VAL A 92 6.39 -8.97 -17.78
CA VAL A 92 5.30 -9.41 -18.64
C VAL A 92 4.07 -8.54 -18.39
N ILE A 93 3.44 -8.08 -19.46
CA ILE A 93 2.15 -7.42 -19.41
C ILE A 93 1.07 -8.52 -19.50
N VAL A 94 0.26 -8.62 -18.47
CA VAL A 94 -0.83 -9.59 -18.38
C VAL A 94 -2.12 -8.87 -18.72
N ALA A 95 -2.76 -9.27 -19.81
CA ALA A 95 -3.97 -8.64 -20.30
C ALA A 95 -4.82 -9.64 -21.10
N GLN A 96 -6.14 -9.48 -21.03
CA GLN A 96 -7.11 -10.28 -21.77
C GLN A 96 -8.33 -9.44 -22.16
N GLY A 97 -9.07 -9.87 -23.17
CA GLY A 97 -10.29 -9.21 -23.63
C GLY A 97 -10.08 -7.72 -23.92
N ASP A 98 -10.93 -6.87 -23.33
CA ASP A 98 -10.94 -5.43 -23.54
C ASP A 98 -9.66 -4.70 -23.11
N ALA A 99 -8.79 -5.34 -22.32
CA ALA A 99 -7.52 -4.77 -21.88
C ALA A 99 -6.41 -4.90 -22.93
N LEU A 100 -6.58 -5.75 -23.95
CA LEU A 100 -5.54 -6.04 -24.95
C LEU A 100 -5.08 -4.81 -25.73
N PRO A 101 -5.96 -3.90 -26.21
CA PRO A 101 -5.50 -2.70 -26.90
C PRO A 101 -4.63 -1.80 -26.03
N ALA A 102 -4.97 -1.65 -24.75
CA ALA A 102 -4.17 -0.88 -23.80
C ALA A 102 -2.81 -1.53 -23.52
N ALA A 103 -2.77 -2.86 -23.43
CA ALA A 103 -1.52 -3.62 -23.27
C ALA A 103 -0.59 -3.45 -24.49
N GLN A 104 -1.14 -3.57 -25.70
CA GLN A 104 -0.40 -3.39 -26.95
C GLN A 104 0.12 -1.96 -27.09
N PHE A 105 -0.70 -0.96 -26.71
CA PHE A 105 -0.26 0.42 -26.69
C PHE A 105 0.92 0.63 -25.74
N LEU A 106 0.83 0.12 -24.50
CA LEU A 106 1.93 0.21 -23.53
C LEU A 106 3.19 -0.50 -24.03
N GLN A 107 3.05 -1.69 -24.61
CA GLN A 107 4.16 -2.46 -25.18
C GLN A 107 4.86 -1.64 -26.28
N GLY A 108 4.11 -1.10 -27.24
CA GLY A 108 4.67 -0.28 -28.32
C GLY A 108 5.34 0.99 -27.78
N TYR A 109 4.70 1.68 -26.83
CA TYR A 109 5.28 2.86 -26.19
C TYR A 109 6.63 2.55 -25.51
N LEU A 110 6.71 1.46 -24.74
CA LEU A 110 7.94 1.04 -24.07
C LEU A 110 9.04 0.64 -25.07
N GLN A 111 8.67 0.02 -26.18
CA GLN A 111 9.59 -0.32 -27.24
C GLN A 111 10.13 0.95 -27.95
N ASP A 112 9.25 1.87 -28.33
CA ASP A 112 9.63 3.07 -29.09
C ASP A 112 10.42 4.06 -28.23
N GLN A 113 10.02 4.27 -26.97
CA GLN A 113 10.65 5.25 -26.10
C GLN A 113 11.87 4.70 -25.36
N TYR A 114 11.84 3.44 -24.91
CA TYR A 114 12.89 2.89 -24.06
C TYR A 114 13.65 1.70 -24.67
N GLY A 115 13.22 1.18 -25.84
CA GLY A 115 13.82 -0.01 -26.44
C GLY A 115 13.50 -1.29 -25.67
N LEU A 116 12.47 -1.28 -24.81
CA LEU A 116 12.11 -2.43 -23.98
C LEU A 116 11.03 -3.27 -24.67
N SER A 117 11.36 -4.52 -25.01
CA SER A 117 10.45 -5.46 -25.65
C SER A 117 9.82 -6.38 -24.61
N LEU A 118 8.68 -5.97 -24.05
CA LEU A 118 7.94 -6.76 -23.07
C LEU A 118 7.01 -7.75 -23.78
N GLY A 119 6.81 -8.93 -23.21
CA GLY A 119 5.83 -9.90 -23.68
C GLY A 119 4.41 -9.59 -23.16
N ILE A 120 3.38 -9.94 -23.94
CA ILE A 120 1.98 -9.95 -23.48
C ILE A 120 1.55 -11.39 -23.22
N ALA A 121 0.92 -11.65 -22.07
CA ALA A 121 0.39 -12.96 -21.71
C ALA A 121 -1.05 -12.85 -21.19
N ASN A 122 -1.81 -13.95 -21.29
CA ASN A 122 -3.20 -13.99 -20.81
C ASN A 122 -3.29 -14.24 -19.29
N GLN A 123 -2.25 -14.80 -18.68
CA GLN A 123 -2.24 -15.16 -17.26
C GLN A 123 -0.94 -14.71 -16.61
N ALA A 124 -1.05 -14.34 -15.34
CA ALA A 124 0.09 -13.97 -14.52
C ALA A 124 0.99 -15.20 -14.30
N LYS A 125 2.29 -15.00 -14.50
CA LYS A 125 3.34 -15.95 -14.09
C LYS A 125 3.95 -15.49 -12.76
N GLU A 126 4.69 -16.36 -12.08
CA GLU A 126 5.49 -15.92 -10.94
C GLU A 126 6.51 -14.86 -11.37
N GLY A 127 6.56 -13.74 -10.65
CA GLY A 127 7.49 -12.64 -10.93
C GLY A 127 6.82 -11.26 -11.01
N ALA A 128 7.63 -10.28 -11.41
CA ALA A 128 7.25 -8.88 -11.58
C ALA A 128 6.42 -8.70 -12.86
N ASN A 129 5.12 -8.43 -12.70
CA ASN A 129 4.16 -8.33 -13.81
C ASN A 129 3.40 -7.00 -13.79
N ILE A 130 2.88 -6.61 -14.96
CA ILE A 130 1.91 -5.52 -15.11
C ILE A 130 0.57 -6.16 -15.46
N GLN A 131 -0.37 -6.18 -14.52
CA GLN A 131 -1.67 -6.84 -14.69
C GLN A 131 -2.75 -5.81 -15.01
N LEU A 132 -3.33 -5.92 -16.21
CA LEU A 132 -4.41 -5.04 -16.67
C LEU A 132 -5.74 -5.80 -16.60
N ASN A 133 -6.52 -5.53 -15.57
CA ASN A 133 -7.85 -6.11 -15.39
C ASN A 133 -8.92 -5.07 -15.76
N THR A 134 -9.99 -5.51 -16.42
CA THR A 134 -11.09 -4.65 -16.88
C THR A 134 -12.40 -4.89 -16.12
N ASN A 135 -12.29 -5.37 -14.87
CA ASN A 135 -13.46 -5.65 -14.04
C ASN A 135 -14.19 -4.34 -13.71
N LYS A 136 -15.52 -4.36 -13.87
CA LYS A 136 -16.37 -3.21 -13.55
C LYS A 136 -16.16 -2.76 -12.10
N LEU A 137 -15.79 -1.49 -11.93
CA LEU A 137 -15.64 -0.89 -10.62
C LEU A 137 -17.03 -0.46 -10.08
N PRO A 138 -17.42 -0.87 -8.88
CA PRO A 138 -18.73 -0.54 -8.34
C PRO A 138 -18.87 0.96 -8.10
N ALA A 139 -20.02 1.53 -8.48
CA ALA A 139 -20.40 2.92 -8.24
C ALA A 139 -19.43 3.99 -8.82
N ARG A 140 -18.70 3.68 -9.89
CA ARG A 140 -17.83 4.63 -10.60
C ARG A 140 -18.27 4.90 -12.03
N VAL A 141 -17.78 6.01 -12.59
CA VAL A 141 -18.06 6.48 -13.96
C VAL A 141 -17.26 5.65 -14.98
N ALA A 142 -17.80 5.53 -16.20
CA ALA A 142 -17.10 4.90 -17.32
C ALA A 142 -15.68 5.46 -17.50
N GLY A 143 -14.70 4.57 -17.59
CA GLY A 143 -13.29 4.94 -17.68
C GLY A 143 -12.61 5.22 -16.34
N ALA A 144 -13.27 4.98 -15.21
CA ALA A 144 -12.59 4.97 -13.91
C ALA A 144 -11.55 3.85 -13.84
N TYR A 145 -10.51 4.05 -13.04
CA TYR A 145 -9.53 3.02 -12.76
C TYR A 145 -8.95 3.13 -11.35
N ASP A 146 -8.49 2.00 -10.84
CA ASP A 146 -7.59 1.88 -9.70
C ASP A 146 -6.25 1.33 -10.21
N LEU A 147 -5.17 2.02 -9.89
CA LEU A 147 -3.79 1.63 -10.20
C LEU A 147 -3.03 1.45 -8.91
N THR A 148 -2.38 0.31 -8.75
CA THR A 148 -1.44 0.05 -7.65
C THR A 148 -0.09 -0.32 -8.22
N VAL A 149 0.93 0.50 -7.93
CA VAL A 149 2.34 0.22 -8.21
C VAL A 149 2.98 -0.22 -6.90
N ALA A 150 3.51 -1.43 -6.88
CA ALA A 150 4.24 -1.99 -5.75
C ALA A 150 5.54 -2.65 -6.23
N PRO A 151 6.53 -2.88 -5.35
CA PRO A 151 7.78 -3.54 -5.73
C PRO A 151 7.61 -4.91 -6.39
N LYS A 152 6.50 -5.61 -6.08
CA LYS A 152 6.17 -6.92 -6.65
C LYS A 152 5.53 -6.86 -8.03
N GLY A 153 4.95 -5.73 -8.43
CA GLY A 153 4.11 -5.67 -9.63
C GLY A 153 3.26 -4.41 -9.71
N ILE A 154 2.69 -4.22 -10.89
CA ILE A 154 1.67 -3.21 -11.15
C ILE A 154 0.35 -3.93 -11.35
N VAL A 155 -0.70 -3.48 -10.66
CA VAL A 155 -2.05 -4.00 -10.82
C VAL A 155 -2.97 -2.87 -11.17
N VAL A 156 -3.72 -3.04 -12.26
CA VAL A 156 -4.76 -2.13 -12.73
C VAL A 156 -6.09 -2.84 -12.65
N ALA A 157 -7.08 -2.14 -12.10
CA ALA A 157 -8.49 -2.46 -12.25
C ALA A 157 -9.16 -1.28 -12.95
N GLY A 158 -9.50 -1.43 -14.23
CA GLY A 158 -10.17 -0.42 -15.02
C GLY A 158 -11.62 -0.79 -15.30
N ASP A 159 -12.51 0.21 -15.32
CA ASP A 159 -13.87 0.02 -15.81
C ASP A 159 -13.88 -0.12 -17.34
N GLY A 160 -13.87 -1.37 -17.81
CA GLY A 160 -13.75 -1.71 -19.23
C GLY A 160 -12.39 -1.34 -19.85
N GLY A 161 -12.30 -1.44 -21.18
CA GLY A 161 -11.07 -1.11 -21.91
C GLY A 161 -10.64 0.36 -21.79
N ALA A 162 -11.59 1.28 -21.65
CA ALA A 162 -11.29 2.71 -21.46
C ALA A 162 -10.57 2.97 -20.13
N GLY A 163 -11.03 2.35 -19.03
CA GLY A 163 -10.37 2.48 -17.73
C GLY A 163 -8.96 1.92 -17.74
N ALA A 164 -8.76 0.75 -18.38
CA ALA A 164 -7.42 0.18 -18.56
C ALA A 164 -6.50 1.10 -19.37
N PHE A 165 -7.02 1.73 -20.43
CA PHE A 165 -6.25 2.68 -21.24
C PHE A 165 -5.83 3.92 -20.44
N TYR A 166 -6.73 4.53 -19.65
CA TYR A 166 -6.37 5.69 -18.82
C TYR A 166 -5.39 5.35 -17.70
N ALA A 167 -5.48 4.14 -17.14
CA ALA A 167 -4.48 3.64 -16.20
C ALA A 167 -3.10 3.52 -16.86
N VAL A 168 -3.03 3.03 -18.11
CA VAL A 168 -1.79 2.99 -18.90
C VAL A 168 -1.20 4.39 -19.12
N GLN A 169 -2.03 5.40 -19.41
CA GLN A 169 -1.55 6.78 -19.51
C GLN A 169 -0.93 7.28 -18.19
N THR A 170 -1.48 6.86 -17.05
CA THR A 170 -0.89 7.17 -15.75
C THR A 170 0.43 6.45 -15.53
N ILE A 171 0.51 5.16 -15.89
CA ILE A 171 1.76 4.39 -15.82
C ILE A 171 2.85 5.10 -16.64
N ILE A 172 2.53 5.58 -17.84
CA ILE A 172 3.45 6.31 -18.70
C ILE A 172 3.98 7.59 -18.02
N GLN A 173 3.12 8.36 -17.35
CA GLN A 173 3.55 9.55 -16.61
C GLN A 173 4.44 9.23 -15.40
N LEU A 174 4.32 8.04 -14.83
CA LEU A 174 5.18 7.57 -13.74
C LEU A 174 6.53 7.04 -14.22
N LEU A 175 6.74 6.87 -15.54
CA LEU A 175 8.01 6.42 -16.07
C LEU A 175 9.08 7.53 -15.95
N PRO A 176 10.35 7.17 -15.68
CA PRO A 176 11.43 8.13 -15.67
C PRO A 176 11.68 8.68 -17.08
N LEU A 177 12.09 9.94 -17.17
CA LEU A 177 12.42 10.59 -18.46
C LEU A 177 13.71 10.03 -19.08
N GLU A 178 14.61 9.50 -18.26
CA GLU A 178 15.89 8.94 -18.70
C GLU A 178 15.71 7.51 -19.26
N LYS A 179 16.30 7.24 -20.41
CA LYS A 179 16.35 5.90 -20.98
C LYS A 179 17.33 5.03 -20.21
N LYS A 180 16.84 3.94 -19.60
CA LYS A 180 17.63 2.94 -18.89
C LYS A 180 17.12 1.54 -19.21
N ASN A 181 17.98 0.53 -19.08
CA ASN A 181 17.59 -0.87 -19.24
C ASN A 181 16.63 -1.35 -18.14
N VAL A 182 16.64 -0.66 -17.00
CA VAL A 182 15.71 -0.88 -15.89
C VAL A 182 15.11 0.47 -15.52
N LEU A 183 13.80 0.59 -15.64
CA LEU A 183 13.04 1.78 -15.26
C LEU A 183 12.49 1.57 -13.85
N LEU A 184 12.63 2.57 -12.98
CA LEU A 184 12.18 2.52 -11.60
C LEU A 184 10.92 3.38 -11.48
N LEU A 185 9.79 2.74 -11.22
CA LEU A 185 8.52 3.44 -10.97
C LEU A 185 8.30 3.55 -9.47
N PRO A 186 7.89 4.72 -8.93
CA PRO A 186 7.59 4.86 -7.51
C PRO A 186 6.38 4.00 -7.12
N ALA A 187 6.43 3.41 -5.93
CA ALA A 187 5.25 2.74 -5.38
C ALA A 187 4.16 3.78 -5.09
N VAL A 188 2.94 3.53 -5.56
CA VAL A 188 1.81 4.46 -5.44
C VAL A 188 0.49 3.73 -5.65
N ALA A 189 -0.54 4.12 -4.90
CA ALA A 189 -1.92 3.77 -5.20
C ALA A 189 -2.66 5.00 -5.73
N VAL A 190 -3.28 4.87 -6.90
CA VAL A 190 -4.05 5.91 -7.57
C VAL A 190 -5.46 5.42 -7.79
N GLN A 191 -6.44 6.25 -7.43
CA GLN A 191 -7.82 6.04 -7.82
C GLN A 191 -8.22 7.25 -8.64
N ASP A 192 -8.72 7.01 -9.85
CA ASP A 192 -9.14 8.11 -10.69
C ASP A 192 -10.41 7.83 -11.46
N GLN A 193 -11.13 8.91 -11.72
CA GLN A 193 -12.31 8.96 -12.55
C GLN A 193 -12.53 10.39 -13.00
N ALA A 194 -13.06 10.55 -14.20
CA ALA A 194 -13.35 11.87 -14.69
C ALA A 194 -14.53 12.51 -13.95
N ARG A 195 -14.35 13.77 -13.54
CA ARG A 195 -15.43 14.57 -12.97
C ARG A 195 -16.57 14.82 -13.96
N PHE A 196 -16.25 14.96 -15.24
CA PHE A 196 -17.21 15.18 -16.32
C PHE A 196 -17.03 14.14 -17.43
N ALA A 197 -18.14 13.62 -17.93
CA ALA A 197 -18.16 12.57 -18.95
C ALA A 197 -17.59 13.06 -20.30
N TYR A 198 -17.93 14.29 -20.70
CA TYR A 198 -17.43 14.88 -21.94
C TYR A 198 -16.18 15.72 -21.67
N ARG A 199 -15.10 15.38 -22.37
CA ARG A 199 -13.82 16.09 -22.35
C ARG A 199 -13.35 16.20 -23.79
N GLY A 200 -13.21 17.42 -24.29
CA GLY A 200 -12.88 17.62 -25.68
C GLY A 200 -12.38 19.03 -25.92
N LEU A 201 -12.05 19.26 -27.18
CA LEU A 201 -11.55 20.50 -27.72
C LEU A 201 -12.22 20.71 -29.07
N HIS A 202 -12.25 21.95 -29.55
CA HIS A 202 -12.69 22.26 -30.90
C HIS A 202 -11.49 22.66 -31.75
N LEU A 203 -11.19 21.87 -32.78
CA LEU A 203 -10.19 22.18 -33.79
C LEU A 203 -10.89 22.74 -35.04
N ASP A 204 -10.70 24.03 -35.35
CA ASP A 204 -11.25 24.64 -36.57
C ASP A 204 -10.46 24.18 -37.80
N VAL A 205 -11.04 23.27 -38.58
CA VAL A 205 -10.48 22.76 -39.84
C VAL A 205 -11.15 23.37 -41.09
N SER A 206 -12.03 24.35 -40.90
CA SER A 206 -12.83 24.95 -41.99
C SER A 206 -12.12 26.14 -42.62
N ARG A 207 -11.44 26.95 -41.81
CA ARG A 207 -10.71 28.15 -42.26
C ARG A 207 -9.22 27.90 -42.46
N HIS A 208 -8.69 26.88 -41.77
CA HIS A 208 -7.29 26.48 -41.88
C HIS A 208 -7.21 24.96 -42.01
N PHE A 209 -6.74 24.49 -43.16
CA PHE A 209 -6.63 23.06 -43.43
C PHE A 209 -5.36 22.49 -42.80
N TYR A 210 -5.53 21.55 -41.88
CA TYR A 210 -4.43 20.81 -41.28
C TYR A 210 -4.21 19.47 -42.01
N PRO A 211 -2.96 19.06 -42.26
CA PRO A 211 -2.70 17.75 -42.84
C PRO A 211 -3.09 16.62 -41.88
N VAL A 212 -3.45 15.46 -42.42
CA VAL A 212 -3.86 14.28 -41.62
C VAL A 212 -2.81 13.89 -40.58
N ALA A 213 -1.52 14.01 -40.92
CA ALA A 213 -0.42 13.73 -39.99
C ALA A 213 -0.45 14.65 -38.76
N TYR A 214 -0.81 15.92 -38.93
CA TYR A 214 -0.97 16.86 -37.82
C TYR A 214 -2.14 16.46 -36.93
N ILE A 215 -3.29 16.12 -37.53
CA ILE A 215 -4.49 15.69 -36.79
C ILE A 215 -4.19 14.42 -35.98
N LYS A 216 -3.44 13.47 -36.53
CA LYS A 216 -3.03 12.25 -35.81
C LYS A 216 -2.08 12.52 -34.65
N LYS A 217 -1.22 13.52 -34.75
CA LYS A 217 -0.36 13.96 -33.63
C LYS A 217 -1.16 14.66 -32.53
N TYR A 218 -2.28 15.25 -32.92
CA TYR A 218 -3.14 16.02 -32.04
C TYR A 218 -4.05 15.14 -31.16
N ILE A 219 -4.33 13.91 -31.60
CA ILE A 219 -5.14 12.88 -30.90
C ILE A 219 -4.20 11.94 -30.16
#